data_AF-A0A7S9HEK4-F1
#
_entry.id   AF-A0A7S9HEK4-F1
#
_cell.length_a   1.000
_cell.length_b   1.000
_cell.length_c   1.000
_cell.angle_alpha   90.00
_cell.angle_beta   90.00
_cell.angle_gamma   90.00
#
_symmetry.space_group_name_H-M   'P 1'
#
loop_
_entity.id
_entity.type
_entity.pdbx_description
1 polymer ?
#
loop_
_entity_poly.entity_id
_entity_poly.type
_entity_poly.pdbx_seq_one_letter_code
_entity_poly.pdbx_strand_id
1 'polypeptide(L)'
;MKHKMFADTLALLAGIEAIDYWFAGQFTPQENEQQQDWFMLLVGLSVFQRQGHTCADLRQLAGKRFFDDAEQSLPGWQYPDLDRLATVAAEGVNLPQVGPALMLIGTRLYSGRYWQFEQDIATALAPKIISQPLNSSQYQALENVWPVLFNTDKSDTQDWQQVATASALQQGFTIISGGPGTGKTYTVTRLLLALQTIASQTVRIVLAAPTGKAAQRMNESITASLQQLDGKLDETLVAAIPTNAVTLHRLLGINRYGIDTRRHQRNLLHCDVLIVDEASMIDMALMARLVRALPDTARLVLVGDADQLPAVESGNVLEALTGPQSFAGVSTGLASHLTRLCPHLPEPETTSKSRDFVQRLQVSRRFAGHLANVATAIRQGDSDQAWQHIHTCSGAASDQIYANEQVQSLDDEAFEQHFDRFARACFSAQLDPTLGPQQALIAMNRCRWLTPVRRGPFGVETLNQRIEQALKVYRGPVSICTTPDVR
;
A
#
# COMPACT_ATOMS: atom_id res chain seq x y z
N MET A 1 42.37 3.64 17.51
CA MET A 1 43.02 3.70 16.18
C MET A 1 42.23 2.99 15.08
N LYS A 2 41.58 1.84 15.33
CA LYS A 2 40.76 1.04 14.37
C LYS A 2 39.50 1.71 13.74
N HIS A 3 39.33 3.01 13.83
CA HIS A 3 38.08 3.69 13.45
C HIS A 3 38.28 4.97 12.65
N LYS A 4 39.53 5.39 12.42
CA LYS A 4 39.77 6.75 11.90
C LYS A 4 39.52 6.82 10.39
N MET A 5 39.98 5.84 9.62
CA MET A 5 39.85 5.84 8.16
C MET A 5 38.38 5.76 7.70
N PHE A 6 37.58 4.88 8.30
CA PHE A 6 36.16 4.77 7.97
C PHE A 6 35.34 5.97 8.46
N ALA A 7 35.63 6.49 9.65
CA ALA A 7 34.96 7.69 10.16
C ALA A 7 35.27 8.93 9.30
N ASP A 8 36.53 9.10 8.89
CA ASP A 8 36.96 10.18 8.01
C ASP A 8 36.30 10.04 6.61
N THR A 9 36.14 8.82 6.10
CA THR A 9 35.43 8.55 4.83
C THR A 9 33.95 8.92 4.92
N LEU A 10 33.27 8.55 6.01
CA LEU A 10 31.84 8.84 6.19
C LEU A 10 31.55 10.31 6.44
N ALA A 11 32.48 11.06 7.03
CA ALA A 11 32.34 12.51 7.22
C ALA A 11 32.20 13.29 5.90
N LEU A 12 32.55 12.66 4.77
CA LEU A 12 32.45 13.22 3.43
C LEU A 12 31.15 12.83 2.70
N LEU A 13 30.23 12.12 3.37
CA LEU A 13 29.03 11.54 2.76
C LEU A 13 27.75 12.14 3.36
N ALA A 14 26.79 12.46 2.50
CA ALA A 14 25.48 12.95 2.88
C ALA A 14 24.50 11.82 3.19
N GLY A 15 23.60 12.03 4.17
CA GLY A 15 22.49 11.12 4.46
C GLY A 15 22.85 9.80 5.15
N ILE A 16 24.10 9.65 5.61
CA ILE A 16 24.55 8.49 6.37
C ILE A 16 24.14 8.62 7.84
N GLU A 17 23.58 7.56 8.40
CA GLU A 17 23.22 7.46 9.82
C GLU A 17 24.19 6.57 10.59
N ALA A 18 24.21 6.70 11.92
CA ALA A 18 25.09 5.91 12.78
C ALA A 18 24.91 4.40 12.58
N ILE A 19 23.69 3.94 12.30
CA ILE A 19 23.39 2.53 12.05
C ILE A 19 24.15 1.99 10.84
N ASP A 20 24.34 2.79 9.77
CA ASP A 20 25.01 2.37 8.55
C ASP A 20 26.50 2.12 8.80
N TYR A 21 27.14 3.00 9.58
CA TYR A 21 28.52 2.85 10.02
C TYR A 21 28.71 1.59 10.87
N TRP A 22 27.89 1.42 11.91
CA TRP A 22 28.05 0.32 12.85
C TRP A 22 27.76 -1.03 12.18
N PHE A 23 26.76 -1.08 11.29
CA PHE A 23 26.47 -2.24 10.47
C PHE A 23 27.66 -2.60 9.58
N ALA A 24 28.16 -1.66 8.78
CA ALA A 24 29.28 -1.91 7.88
C ALA A 24 30.57 -2.30 8.64
N GLY A 25 30.84 -1.62 9.76
CA GLY A 25 31.99 -1.89 10.61
C GLY A 25 31.95 -3.27 11.27
N GLN A 26 30.76 -3.76 11.64
CA GLN A 26 30.61 -5.10 12.23
C GLN A 26 31.04 -6.22 11.28
N PHE A 27 30.82 -6.04 9.98
CA PHE A 27 31.10 -7.06 8.96
C PHE A 27 32.38 -6.82 8.15
N THR A 28 33.16 -5.78 8.52
CA THR A 28 34.43 -5.43 7.87
C THR A 28 35.60 -5.74 8.82
N PRO A 29 36.45 -6.75 8.53
CA PRO A 29 37.44 -7.26 9.47
C PRO A 29 38.69 -6.39 9.61
N GLN A 30 39.09 -5.67 8.56
CA GLN A 30 40.35 -4.92 8.50
C GLN A 30 40.21 -3.64 7.67
N GLU A 31 41.03 -2.62 7.97
CA GLU A 31 41.11 -1.36 7.24
C GLU A 31 42.18 -1.48 6.13
N ASN A 32 41.78 -1.85 4.91
CA ASN A 32 42.60 -1.74 3.70
C ASN A 32 41.74 -1.28 2.50
N GLU A 33 42.35 -0.97 1.36
CA GLU A 33 41.66 -0.36 0.21
C GLU A 33 40.55 -1.26 -0.40
N GLN A 34 40.79 -2.58 -0.48
CA GLN A 34 39.77 -3.55 -0.94
C GLN A 34 38.63 -3.72 0.09
N GLN A 35 38.97 -3.62 1.37
CA GLN A 35 38.01 -3.61 2.47
C GLN A 35 37.24 -2.30 2.57
N GLN A 36 37.75 -1.20 1.99
CA GLN A 36 37.02 0.06 1.90
C GLN A 36 35.86 -0.04 0.89
N ASP A 37 36.06 -0.70 -0.25
CA ASP A 37 34.97 -0.97 -1.19
C ASP A 37 33.90 -1.87 -0.57
N TRP A 38 34.30 -2.90 0.17
CA TRP A 38 33.37 -3.77 0.90
C TRP A 38 32.60 -2.99 1.97
N PHE A 39 33.31 -2.20 2.78
CA PHE A 39 32.71 -1.33 3.79
C PHE A 39 31.67 -0.40 3.15
N MET A 40 32.01 0.24 2.03
CA MET A 40 31.11 1.14 1.33
C MET A 40 29.92 0.43 0.67
N LEU A 41 30.10 -0.79 0.17
CA LEU A 41 28.97 -1.64 -0.27
C LEU A 41 27.99 -1.94 0.86
N LEU A 42 28.49 -2.17 2.08
CA LEU A 42 27.64 -2.41 3.26
C LEU A 42 26.94 -1.14 3.74
N VAL A 43 27.62 0.01 3.69
CA VAL A 43 26.99 1.32 3.93
C VAL A 43 25.86 1.52 2.92
N GLY A 44 26.13 1.30 1.62
CA GLY A 44 25.12 1.39 0.57
C GLY A 44 23.94 0.45 0.79
N LEU A 45 24.19 -0.80 1.15
CA LEU A 45 23.15 -1.77 1.49
C LEU A 45 22.27 -1.28 2.66
N SER A 46 22.87 -0.79 3.73
CA SER A 46 22.13 -0.28 4.90
C SER A 46 21.29 0.94 4.55
N VAL A 47 21.86 1.91 3.83
CA VAL A 47 21.13 3.11 3.37
C VAL A 47 19.97 2.72 2.47
N PHE A 48 20.18 1.83 1.49
CA PHE A 48 19.12 1.37 0.61
C PHE A 48 18.02 0.63 1.36
N GLN A 49 18.36 -0.15 2.39
CA GLN A 49 17.36 -0.78 3.25
C GLN A 49 16.53 0.25 4.04
N ARG A 50 17.16 1.31 4.57
CA ARG A 50 16.44 2.43 5.21
C ARG A 50 15.54 3.18 4.24
N GLN A 51 15.94 3.28 2.97
CA GLN A 51 15.15 3.88 1.89
C GLN A 51 14.07 2.93 1.33
N GLY A 52 14.02 1.70 1.84
CA GLY A 52 12.95 0.75 1.54
C GLY A 52 13.29 -0.29 0.48
N HIS A 53 14.54 -0.41 0.02
CA HIS A 53 14.96 -1.50 -0.85
C HIS A 53 15.25 -2.79 -0.05
N THR A 54 15.03 -3.97 -0.63
CA THR A 54 15.36 -5.25 0.02
C THR A 54 16.83 -5.63 -0.12
N CYS A 55 17.48 -5.16 -1.18
CA CYS A 55 18.87 -5.44 -1.54
C CYS A 55 19.53 -4.24 -2.23
N ALA A 56 20.85 -4.30 -2.32
CA ALA A 56 21.64 -3.44 -3.19
C ALA A 56 21.97 -4.18 -4.49
N ASP A 57 21.45 -3.72 -5.64
CA ASP A 57 21.86 -4.24 -6.94
C ASP A 57 23.17 -3.55 -7.35
N LEU A 58 24.25 -4.32 -7.43
CA LEU A 58 25.59 -3.85 -7.77
C LEU A 58 25.61 -3.12 -9.14
N ARG A 59 24.70 -3.46 -10.06
CA ARG A 59 24.57 -2.76 -11.36
C ARG A 59 24.07 -1.32 -11.22
N GLN A 60 23.30 -1.03 -10.18
CA GLN A 60 22.83 0.32 -9.92
C GLN A 60 23.92 1.20 -9.31
N LEU A 61 24.84 0.60 -8.56
CA LEU A 61 25.98 1.24 -7.90
C LEU A 61 27.18 1.42 -8.85
N ALA A 62 27.46 0.41 -9.67
CA ALA A 62 28.68 0.33 -10.48
C ALA A 62 28.98 1.60 -11.28
N GLY A 63 30.18 2.14 -11.10
CA GLY A 63 30.69 3.32 -11.80
C GLY A 63 30.00 4.64 -11.47
N LYS A 64 29.07 4.66 -10.50
CA LYS A 64 28.33 5.87 -10.12
C LYS A 64 28.84 6.46 -8.81
N ARG A 65 28.61 7.76 -8.68
CA ARG A 65 28.78 8.50 -7.44
C ARG A 65 27.48 8.51 -6.65
N PHE A 66 27.58 8.35 -5.34
CA PHE A 66 26.46 8.40 -4.40
C PHE A 66 26.84 9.19 -3.16
N PHE A 67 25.84 9.63 -2.40
CA PHE A 67 25.99 10.36 -1.13
C PHE A 67 26.73 11.70 -1.27
N ASP A 68 26.73 12.30 -2.45
CA ASP A 68 27.16 13.67 -2.66
C ASP A 68 26.05 14.66 -2.29
N ASP A 69 26.44 15.85 -1.83
CA ASP A 69 25.53 16.96 -1.56
C ASP A 69 26.25 18.27 -1.92
N ALA A 70 25.80 18.89 -3.00
CA ALA A 70 26.39 20.12 -3.51
C ALA A 70 26.18 21.32 -2.58
N GLU A 71 25.05 21.37 -1.86
CA GLU A 71 24.74 22.46 -0.92
C GLU A 71 25.64 22.39 0.32
N GLN A 72 25.94 21.16 0.78
CA GLN A 72 26.82 20.91 1.92
C GLN A 72 28.30 20.74 1.52
N SER A 73 28.64 20.87 0.24
CA SER A 73 30.00 20.65 -0.29
C SER A 73 30.58 19.25 0.04
N LEU A 74 29.73 18.23 0.08
CA LEU A 74 30.11 16.85 0.34
C LEU A 74 30.35 16.12 -1.00
N PRO A 75 31.58 15.63 -1.27
CA PRO A 75 31.96 15.07 -2.57
C PRO A 75 31.35 13.70 -2.86
N GLY A 76 30.79 13.02 -1.87
CA GLY A 76 30.23 11.67 -2.00
C GLY A 76 31.27 10.57 -2.20
N TRP A 77 30.79 9.37 -2.48
CA TRP A 77 31.60 8.18 -2.75
C TRP A 77 31.45 7.72 -4.20
N GLN A 78 32.57 7.49 -4.88
CA GLN A 78 32.60 6.93 -6.23
C GLN A 78 32.74 5.41 -6.15
N TYR A 79 31.70 4.68 -6.53
CA TYR A 79 31.78 3.23 -6.60
C TYR A 79 32.63 2.76 -7.78
N PRO A 80 33.43 1.69 -7.61
CA PRO A 80 34.12 0.99 -8.69
C PRO A 80 33.20 0.44 -9.79
N ASP A 81 33.80 -0.10 -10.85
CA ASP A 81 33.08 -0.83 -11.89
C ASP A 81 32.42 -2.12 -11.37
N LEU A 82 31.55 -2.71 -12.19
CA LEU A 82 30.74 -3.86 -11.80
C LEU A 82 31.59 -5.10 -11.51
N ASP A 83 32.70 -5.31 -12.23
CA ASP A 83 33.55 -6.49 -12.09
C ASP A 83 34.28 -6.46 -10.74
N ARG A 84 34.82 -5.29 -10.37
CA ARG A 84 35.42 -5.06 -9.06
C ARG A 84 34.38 -5.18 -7.94
N LEU A 85 33.20 -4.57 -8.09
CA LEU A 85 32.13 -4.68 -7.09
C LEU A 85 31.67 -6.12 -6.89
N ALA A 86 31.51 -6.89 -7.96
CA ALA A 86 31.11 -8.29 -7.90
C ALA A 86 32.17 -9.14 -7.18
N THR A 87 33.46 -8.90 -7.47
CA THR A 87 34.58 -9.59 -6.82
C THR A 87 34.61 -9.28 -5.32
N VAL A 88 34.55 -7.99 -4.97
CA VAL A 88 34.55 -7.53 -3.57
C VAL A 88 33.35 -8.09 -2.80
N ALA A 89 32.16 -8.08 -3.40
CA ALA A 89 30.97 -8.62 -2.76
C ALA A 89 31.06 -10.14 -2.57
N ALA A 90 31.56 -10.87 -3.57
CA ALA A 90 31.69 -12.33 -3.51
C ALA A 90 32.70 -12.77 -2.46
N GLU A 91 33.83 -12.07 -2.34
CA GLU A 91 34.80 -12.31 -1.26
C GLU A 91 34.23 -11.91 0.11
N GLY A 92 33.56 -10.75 0.18
CA GLY A 92 32.99 -10.19 1.39
C GLY A 92 31.95 -11.10 2.05
N VAL A 93 31.00 -11.66 1.29
CA VAL A 93 29.98 -12.56 1.84
C VAL A 93 30.55 -13.90 2.34
N ASN A 94 31.73 -14.29 1.87
CA ASN A 94 32.42 -15.51 2.31
C ASN A 94 33.33 -15.30 3.54
N LEU A 95 33.40 -14.08 4.07
CA LEU A 95 34.17 -13.81 5.29
C LEU A 95 33.57 -14.56 6.50
N PRO A 96 34.40 -15.19 7.35
CA PRO A 96 33.91 -16.00 8.48
C PRO A 96 32.98 -15.25 9.44
N GLN A 97 33.21 -13.96 9.70
CA GLN A 97 32.34 -13.16 10.58
C GLN A 97 31.00 -12.75 9.95
N VAL A 98 30.85 -12.86 8.63
CA VAL A 98 29.61 -12.54 7.91
C VAL A 98 28.64 -13.72 7.99
N GLY A 99 29.11 -14.94 7.70
CA GLY A 99 28.27 -16.14 7.74
C GLY A 99 26.97 -15.98 6.94
N PRO A 100 25.80 -16.44 7.45
CA PRO A 100 24.52 -16.33 6.74
C PRO A 100 23.88 -14.93 6.85
N ALA A 101 24.57 -13.95 7.44
CA ALA A 101 24.00 -12.62 7.68
C ALA A 101 23.89 -11.78 6.40
N LEU A 102 24.69 -12.08 5.38
CA LEU A 102 24.66 -11.43 4.07
C LEU A 102 24.66 -12.49 2.97
N MET A 103 24.00 -12.18 1.86
CA MET A 103 23.85 -13.10 0.72
C MET A 103 24.10 -12.33 -0.58
N LEU A 104 24.90 -12.90 -1.48
CA LEU A 104 25.06 -12.39 -2.84
C LEU A 104 24.37 -13.34 -3.82
N ILE A 105 23.32 -12.87 -4.49
CA ILE A 105 22.58 -13.63 -5.51
C ILE A 105 22.70 -12.90 -6.85
N GLY A 106 23.50 -13.45 -7.76
CA GLY A 106 23.86 -12.75 -8.99
C GLY A 106 24.56 -11.43 -8.67
N THR A 107 23.98 -10.30 -9.10
CA THR A 107 24.49 -8.95 -8.80
C THR A 107 23.78 -8.29 -7.62
N ARG A 108 22.99 -9.01 -6.82
CA ARG A 108 22.22 -8.41 -5.72
C ARG A 108 22.78 -8.83 -4.38
N LEU A 109 23.21 -7.85 -3.60
CA LEU A 109 23.68 -8.02 -2.23
C LEU A 109 22.53 -7.81 -1.25
N TYR A 110 22.27 -8.79 -0.41
CA TYR A 110 21.19 -8.81 0.58
C TYR A 110 21.76 -8.90 1.99
N SER A 111 20.99 -8.41 2.97
CA SER A 111 21.07 -9.05 4.28
C SER A 111 20.23 -10.32 4.28
N GLY A 112 20.74 -11.39 4.91
CA GLY A 112 20.16 -12.73 4.86
C GLY A 112 18.70 -12.77 5.31
N ARG A 113 18.31 -11.85 6.21
CA ARG A 113 16.91 -11.68 6.63
C ARG A 113 15.98 -11.31 5.47
N TYR A 114 16.29 -10.28 4.70
CA TYR A 114 15.42 -9.84 3.60
C TYR A 114 15.43 -10.85 2.45
N TRP A 115 16.57 -11.48 2.19
CA TRP A 115 16.61 -12.61 1.25
C TRP A 115 15.66 -13.72 1.68
N GLN A 116 15.68 -14.13 2.95
CA GLN A 116 14.76 -15.15 3.47
C GLN A 116 13.30 -14.71 3.35
N PHE A 117 12.98 -13.44 3.62
CA PHE A 117 11.62 -12.93 3.43
C PHE A 117 11.15 -13.03 1.98
N GLU A 118 11.99 -12.71 1.00
CA GLU A 118 11.67 -12.91 -0.43
C GLU A 118 11.43 -14.39 -0.74
N GLN A 119 12.28 -15.29 -0.24
CA GLN A 119 12.13 -16.72 -0.47
C GLN A 119 10.84 -17.29 0.14
N ASP A 120 10.48 -16.87 1.35
CA ASP A 120 9.27 -17.34 2.02
C ASP A 120 8.01 -16.91 1.27
N ILE A 121 7.98 -15.66 0.80
CA ILE A 121 6.86 -15.13 0.01
C ILE A 121 6.77 -15.88 -1.33
N ALA A 122 7.88 -15.99 -2.06
CA ALA A 122 7.89 -16.68 -3.35
C ALA A 122 7.45 -18.15 -3.22
N THR A 123 7.99 -18.87 -2.23
CA THR A 123 7.69 -20.29 -2.01
C THR A 123 6.24 -20.51 -1.59
N ALA A 124 5.69 -19.65 -0.74
CA ALA A 124 4.30 -19.78 -0.28
C ALA A 124 3.27 -19.40 -1.36
N LEU A 125 3.60 -18.46 -2.25
CA LEU A 125 2.68 -17.99 -3.29
C LEU A 125 2.72 -18.83 -4.56
N ALA A 126 3.88 -19.38 -4.94
CA ALA A 126 4.05 -20.17 -6.16
C ALA A 126 2.98 -21.26 -6.38
N PRO A 127 2.67 -22.15 -5.41
CA PRO A 127 1.65 -23.18 -5.60
C PRO A 127 0.22 -22.60 -5.67
N LYS A 128 -0.01 -21.40 -5.14
CA LYS A 128 -1.33 -20.75 -5.08
C LYS A 128 -1.69 -20.00 -6.37
N ILE A 129 -0.72 -19.76 -7.26
CA ILE A 129 -0.92 -19.12 -8.58
C ILE A 129 -1.41 -20.14 -9.63
N ILE A 130 -1.37 -21.43 -9.31
CA ILE A 130 -1.84 -22.47 -10.21
C ILE A 130 -3.37 -22.44 -10.24
N SER A 131 -3.95 -22.27 -11.44
CA SER A 131 -5.39 -22.26 -11.65
C SER A 131 -6.03 -23.60 -11.28
N GLN A 132 -7.10 -23.54 -10.49
CA GLN A 132 -7.96 -24.64 -10.12
C GLN A 132 -9.33 -24.45 -10.80
N PRO A 133 -9.63 -25.21 -11.87
CA PRO A 133 -10.88 -25.04 -12.60
C PRO A 133 -12.08 -25.45 -11.72
N LEU A 134 -13.17 -24.70 -11.86
CA LEU A 134 -14.43 -25.04 -11.22
C LEU A 134 -15.04 -26.30 -11.87
N ASN A 135 -15.72 -27.11 -11.07
CA ASN A 135 -16.48 -28.25 -11.56
C ASN A 135 -17.89 -27.83 -12.05
N SER A 136 -18.60 -28.74 -12.72
CA SER A 136 -19.93 -28.44 -13.30
C SER A 136 -20.96 -27.99 -12.25
N SER A 137 -20.97 -28.60 -11.06
CA SER A 137 -21.90 -28.18 -9.98
C SER A 137 -21.62 -26.77 -9.47
N GLN A 138 -20.35 -26.36 -9.42
CA GLN A 138 -19.97 -25.01 -9.00
C GLN A 138 -20.39 -23.97 -10.04
N TYR A 139 -20.23 -24.26 -11.34
CA TYR A 139 -20.76 -23.38 -12.39
C TYR A 139 -22.27 -23.23 -12.31
N GLN A 140 -23.00 -24.32 -12.12
CA GLN A 140 -24.47 -24.28 -12.00
C GLN A 140 -24.92 -23.45 -10.78
N ALA A 141 -24.22 -23.56 -9.65
CA ALA A 141 -24.50 -22.73 -8.48
C ALA A 141 -24.26 -21.24 -8.76
N LEU A 142 -23.17 -20.90 -9.46
CA LEU A 142 -22.87 -19.53 -9.85
C LEU A 142 -23.87 -18.97 -10.86
N GLU A 143 -24.30 -19.74 -11.86
CA GLU A 143 -25.28 -19.29 -12.86
C GLU A 143 -26.57 -18.75 -12.23
N ASN A 144 -27.00 -19.31 -11.09
CA ASN A 144 -28.18 -18.86 -10.35
C ASN A 144 -27.95 -17.54 -9.58
N VAL A 145 -26.72 -17.28 -9.13
CA VAL A 145 -26.40 -16.16 -8.22
C VAL A 145 -25.74 -14.99 -8.95
N TRP A 146 -25.02 -15.27 -10.05
CA TRP A 146 -24.24 -14.28 -10.80
C TRP A 146 -25.07 -13.07 -11.29
N PRO A 147 -26.29 -13.25 -11.85
CA PRO A 147 -27.14 -12.13 -12.27
C PRO A 147 -27.61 -11.24 -11.12
N VAL A 148 -27.57 -11.73 -9.87
CA VAL A 148 -27.87 -10.93 -8.68
C VAL A 148 -26.63 -10.14 -8.23
N LEU A 149 -25.45 -10.74 -8.37
CA LEU A 149 -24.18 -10.12 -7.98
C LEU A 149 -23.77 -8.98 -8.93
N PHE A 150 -24.06 -9.13 -10.23
CA PHE A 150 -23.63 -8.24 -11.30
C PHE A 150 -24.68 -8.06 -12.39
N ASN A 151 -24.57 -6.96 -13.14
CA ASN A 151 -25.37 -6.80 -14.35
C ASN A 151 -24.86 -7.76 -15.45
N THR A 152 -25.79 -8.51 -16.03
CA THR A 152 -25.55 -9.50 -17.09
C THR A 152 -26.14 -9.10 -18.44
N ASP A 153 -26.59 -7.85 -18.58
CA ASP A 153 -26.92 -7.26 -19.88
C ASP A 153 -25.70 -7.28 -20.81
N LYS A 154 -25.95 -7.49 -22.11
CA LYS A 154 -24.89 -7.49 -23.12
C LYS A 154 -24.18 -6.14 -23.14
N SER A 155 -22.85 -6.17 -23.04
CA SER A 155 -21.99 -4.98 -23.01
C SER A 155 -20.88 -5.11 -24.05
N ASP A 156 -20.60 -4.03 -24.77
CA ASP A 156 -19.43 -3.92 -25.66
C ASP A 156 -18.15 -3.53 -24.90
N THR A 157 -18.25 -3.33 -23.58
CA THR A 157 -17.14 -2.93 -22.71
C THR A 157 -16.89 -3.94 -21.60
N GLN A 158 -15.63 -4.09 -21.21
CA GLN A 158 -15.25 -5.00 -20.14
C GLN A 158 -15.72 -4.49 -18.77
N ASP A 159 -16.34 -5.37 -17.98
CA ASP A 159 -16.53 -5.13 -16.55
C ASP A 159 -15.38 -5.77 -15.76
N TRP A 160 -14.37 -4.95 -15.43
CA TRP A 160 -13.20 -5.41 -14.68
C TRP A 160 -13.51 -5.90 -13.26
N GLN A 161 -14.64 -5.51 -12.66
CA GLN A 161 -15.07 -6.02 -11.36
C GLN A 161 -15.59 -7.45 -11.47
N GLN A 162 -16.35 -7.75 -12.54
CA GLN A 162 -16.78 -9.10 -12.87
C GLN A 162 -15.59 -10.00 -13.22
N VAL A 163 -14.68 -9.51 -14.07
CA VAL A 163 -13.46 -10.25 -14.44
C VAL A 163 -12.61 -10.55 -13.22
N ALA A 164 -12.39 -9.58 -12.34
CA ALA A 164 -11.61 -9.77 -11.13
C ALA A 164 -12.24 -10.83 -10.21
N THR A 165 -13.56 -10.80 -10.06
CA THR A 165 -14.30 -11.76 -9.24
C THR A 165 -14.23 -13.16 -9.83
N ALA A 166 -14.51 -13.32 -11.13
CA ALA A 166 -14.45 -14.59 -11.83
C ALA A 166 -13.04 -15.20 -11.76
N SER A 167 -12.01 -14.40 -12.10
CA SER A 167 -10.61 -14.85 -12.08
C SER A 167 -10.18 -15.35 -10.69
N ALA A 168 -10.59 -14.65 -9.63
CA ALA A 168 -10.27 -15.04 -8.26
C ALA A 168 -10.91 -16.38 -7.81
N LEU A 169 -11.99 -16.84 -8.47
CA LEU A 169 -12.62 -18.12 -8.13
C LEU A 169 -11.75 -19.33 -8.51
N GLN A 170 -10.86 -19.19 -9.49
CA GLN A 170 -9.95 -20.26 -9.92
C GLN A 170 -8.56 -20.16 -9.29
N GLN A 171 -8.27 -19.14 -8.49
CA GLN A 171 -6.92 -18.89 -7.99
C GLN A 171 -6.84 -19.09 -6.48
N GLY A 172 -5.73 -19.67 -6.01
CA GLY A 172 -5.40 -19.73 -4.59
C GLY A 172 -4.81 -18.42 -4.06
N PHE A 173 -4.22 -17.62 -4.95
CA PHE A 173 -3.69 -16.29 -4.67
C PHE A 173 -4.22 -15.30 -5.70
N THR A 174 -4.73 -14.15 -5.25
CA THR A 174 -5.17 -13.10 -6.17
C THR A 174 -4.82 -11.72 -5.65
N ILE A 175 -4.47 -10.82 -6.56
CA ILE A 175 -4.29 -9.40 -6.31
C ILE A 175 -5.39 -8.65 -7.05
N ILE A 176 -6.23 -7.93 -6.33
CA ILE A 176 -7.19 -6.98 -6.88
C ILE A 176 -6.61 -5.59 -6.68
N SER A 177 -6.03 -5.05 -7.74
CA SER A 177 -5.42 -3.74 -7.76
C SER A 177 -6.37 -2.71 -8.38
N GLY A 178 -6.39 -1.49 -7.87
CA GLY A 178 -7.06 -0.39 -8.56
C GLY A 178 -7.05 0.90 -7.76
N GLY A 179 -7.23 2.00 -8.47
CA GLY A 179 -7.27 3.34 -7.89
C GLY A 179 -8.35 3.56 -6.82
N PRO A 180 -8.33 4.71 -6.12
CA PRO A 180 -9.44 5.13 -5.29
C PRO A 180 -10.74 5.18 -6.12
N GLY A 181 -11.84 4.62 -5.61
CA GLY A 181 -13.14 4.71 -6.29
C GLY A 181 -13.43 3.69 -7.38
N THR A 182 -12.51 2.75 -7.66
CA THR A 182 -12.71 1.69 -8.67
C THR A 182 -13.61 0.54 -8.22
N GLY A 183 -14.12 0.60 -6.99
CA GLY A 183 -15.01 -0.42 -6.42
C GLY A 183 -14.28 -1.69 -5.98
N LYS A 184 -13.06 -1.58 -5.45
CA LYS A 184 -12.32 -2.71 -4.82
C LYS A 184 -13.18 -3.45 -3.80
N THR A 185 -13.71 -2.76 -2.79
CA THR A 185 -14.53 -3.40 -1.76
C THR A 185 -15.84 -3.98 -2.29
N TYR A 186 -16.46 -3.31 -3.28
CA TYR A 186 -17.62 -3.85 -3.99
C TYR A 186 -17.29 -5.20 -4.63
N THR A 187 -16.16 -5.29 -5.33
CA THR A 187 -15.65 -6.51 -5.98
C THR A 187 -15.37 -7.60 -4.95
N VAL A 188 -14.70 -7.25 -3.84
CA VAL A 188 -14.43 -8.18 -2.73
C VAL A 188 -15.73 -8.76 -2.18
N THR A 189 -16.76 -7.95 -1.91
CA THR A 189 -18.03 -8.46 -1.39
C THR A 189 -18.68 -9.48 -2.33
N ARG A 190 -18.66 -9.24 -3.66
CA ARG A 190 -19.17 -10.22 -4.64
C ARG A 190 -18.33 -11.49 -4.66
N LEU A 191 -17.01 -11.36 -4.57
CA LEU A 191 -16.12 -12.50 -4.48
C LEU A 191 -16.41 -13.36 -3.26
N LEU A 192 -16.62 -12.74 -2.08
CA LEU A 192 -16.95 -13.48 -0.87
C LEU A 192 -18.28 -14.24 -1.00
N LEU A 193 -19.31 -13.60 -1.58
CA LEU A 193 -20.59 -14.24 -1.87
C LEU A 193 -20.42 -15.41 -2.85
N ALA A 194 -19.73 -15.19 -3.97
CA ALA A 194 -19.48 -16.22 -4.97
C ALA A 194 -18.68 -17.42 -4.41
N LEU A 195 -17.68 -17.16 -3.55
CA LEU A 195 -16.91 -18.21 -2.87
C LEU A 195 -17.78 -19.04 -1.92
N GLN A 196 -18.66 -18.40 -1.15
CA GLN A 196 -19.61 -19.13 -0.31
C GLN A 196 -20.62 -19.93 -1.14
N THR A 197 -21.07 -19.41 -2.28
CA THR A 197 -22.00 -20.10 -3.18
C THR A 197 -21.42 -21.41 -3.74
N ILE A 198 -20.13 -21.44 -4.09
CA ILE A 198 -19.50 -22.64 -4.68
C ILE A 198 -18.93 -23.61 -3.66
N ALA A 199 -18.96 -23.26 -2.37
CA ALA A 199 -18.39 -24.08 -1.33
C ALA A 199 -19.38 -25.15 -0.85
N SER A 200 -18.89 -26.37 -0.65
CA SER A 200 -19.70 -27.46 -0.09
C SER A 200 -19.99 -27.30 1.40
N GLN A 201 -19.21 -26.48 2.09
CA GLN A 201 -19.33 -26.15 3.51
C GLN A 201 -19.03 -24.66 3.69
N THR A 202 -19.54 -24.06 4.77
CA THR A 202 -19.29 -22.65 5.06
C THR A 202 -17.80 -22.36 5.14
N VAL A 203 -17.33 -21.47 4.27
CA VAL A 203 -15.94 -21.03 4.20
C VAL A 203 -15.63 -20.09 5.35
N ARG A 204 -14.54 -20.34 6.08
CA ARG A 204 -14.07 -19.44 7.13
C ARG A 204 -13.29 -18.29 6.51
N ILE A 205 -13.97 -17.17 6.30
CA ILE A 205 -13.40 -15.95 5.75
C ILE A 205 -12.84 -15.10 6.89
N VAL A 206 -11.61 -14.62 6.73
CA VAL A 206 -10.99 -13.62 7.60
C VAL A 206 -10.68 -12.37 6.78
N LEU A 207 -11.06 -11.22 7.34
CA LEU A 207 -10.78 -9.91 6.77
C LEU A 207 -9.70 -9.22 7.58
N ALA A 208 -8.69 -8.67 6.92
CA ALA A 208 -7.60 -7.98 7.56
C ALA A 208 -7.18 -6.71 6.82
N ALA A 209 -6.56 -5.80 7.54
CA ALA A 209 -5.92 -4.62 6.98
C ALA A 209 -4.67 -4.24 7.80
N PRO A 210 -3.71 -3.47 7.25
CA PRO A 210 -2.51 -3.04 7.97
C PRO A 210 -2.83 -2.10 9.14
N THR A 211 -3.87 -1.27 9.01
CA THR A 211 -4.26 -0.27 10.03
C THR A 211 -5.69 -0.44 10.52
N GLY A 212 -5.97 0.02 11.74
CA GLY A 212 -7.33 -0.05 12.32
C GLY A 212 -8.37 0.77 11.52
N LYS A 213 -7.95 1.91 10.97
CA LYS A 213 -8.82 2.75 10.14
C LYS A 213 -9.19 2.07 8.82
N ALA A 214 -8.25 1.36 8.20
CA ALA A 214 -8.52 0.58 7.00
C ALA A 214 -9.47 -0.58 7.30
N ALA A 215 -9.23 -1.31 8.40
CA ALA A 215 -10.12 -2.39 8.82
C ALA A 215 -11.57 -1.89 9.09
N GLN A 216 -11.72 -0.75 9.77
CA GLN A 216 -13.04 -0.16 10.00
C GLN A 216 -13.74 0.22 8.68
N ARG A 217 -13.04 0.89 7.76
CA ARG A 217 -13.59 1.27 6.44
C ARG A 217 -14.01 0.07 5.61
N MET A 218 -13.23 -1.01 5.67
CA MET A 218 -13.55 -2.28 5.02
C MET A 218 -14.88 -2.83 5.55
N ASN A 219 -15.08 -2.82 6.87
CA ASN A 219 -16.33 -3.27 7.50
C ASN A 219 -17.54 -2.44 7.06
N GLU A 220 -17.42 -1.12 7.12
CA GLU A 220 -18.48 -0.18 6.70
C GLU A 220 -18.86 -0.42 5.23
N SER A 221 -17.87 -0.58 4.35
CA SER A 221 -18.08 -0.76 2.91
C SER A 221 -18.69 -2.12 2.56
N ILE A 222 -18.26 -3.19 3.23
CA ILE A 222 -18.85 -4.53 3.05
C ILE A 222 -20.29 -4.52 3.54
N THR A 223 -20.54 -3.95 4.72
CA THR A 223 -21.89 -3.88 5.31
C THR A 223 -22.85 -3.11 4.40
N ALA A 224 -22.45 -1.93 3.93
CA ALA A 224 -23.24 -1.14 2.98
C ALA A 224 -23.49 -1.89 1.67
N SER A 225 -22.49 -2.63 1.17
CA SER A 225 -22.64 -3.43 -0.03
C SER A 225 -23.59 -4.61 0.15
N LEU A 226 -23.63 -5.24 1.32
CA LEU A 226 -24.56 -6.33 1.62
C LEU A 226 -26.00 -5.82 1.74
N GLN A 227 -26.20 -4.65 2.35
CA GLN A 227 -27.51 -3.99 2.45
C GLN A 227 -28.13 -3.70 1.06
N GLN A 228 -27.33 -3.42 0.04
CA GLN A 228 -27.81 -3.23 -1.34
C GLN A 228 -28.32 -4.52 -2.00
N LEU A 229 -27.93 -5.67 -1.45
CA LEU A 229 -28.32 -7.01 -1.91
C LEU A 229 -29.41 -7.62 -1.01
N ASP A 230 -29.89 -6.88 -0.02
CA ASP A 230 -30.91 -7.35 0.92
C ASP A 230 -32.20 -7.75 0.20
N GLY A 231 -32.77 -8.87 0.60
CA GLY A 231 -33.93 -9.50 -0.06
C GLY A 231 -33.69 -10.08 -1.46
N LYS A 232 -32.47 -10.03 -2.01
CA LYS A 232 -32.15 -10.58 -3.35
C LYS A 232 -31.38 -11.90 -3.31
N LEU A 233 -30.76 -12.21 -2.17
CA LEU A 233 -29.98 -13.42 -1.95
C LEU A 233 -30.52 -14.17 -0.73
N ASP A 234 -30.18 -15.45 -0.63
CA ASP A 234 -30.44 -16.26 0.56
C ASP A 234 -29.82 -15.59 1.81
N GLU A 235 -30.64 -15.40 2.86
CA GLU A 235 -30.21 -14.79 4.12
C GLU A 235 -29.04 -15.57 4.75
N THR A 236 -29.00 -16.89 4.60
CA THR A 236 -27.90 -17.72 5.11
C THR A 236 -26.58 -17.42 4.42
N LEU A 237 -26.61 -17.12 3.12
CA LEU A 237 -25.44 -16.74 2.33
C LEU A 237 -24.90 -15.38 2.76
N VAL A 238 -25.79 -14.41 2.97
CA VAL A 238 -25.43 -13.05 3.43
C VAL A 238 -24.88 -13.09 4.85
N ALA A 239 -25.50 -13.85 5.75
CA ALA A 239 -25.06 -14.00 7.14
C ALA A 239 -23.70 -14.70 7.28
N ALA A 240 -23.29 -15.49 6.28
CA ALA A 240 -21.98 -16.14 6.24
C ALA A 240 -20.82 -15.19 5.86
N ILE A 241 -21.11 -13.94 5.48
CA ILE A 241 -20.08 -12.95 5.14
C ILE A 241 -19.67 -12.16 6.39
N PRO A 242 -18.38 -12.20 6.80
CA PRO A 242 -17.92 -11.46 7.97
C PRO A 242 -17.92 -9.95 7.71
N THR A 243 -18.25 -9.19 8.75
CA THR A 243 -18.19 -7.71 8.77
C THR A 243 -17.27 -7.19 9.88
N ASN A 244 -16.32 -8.02 10.30
CA ASN A 244 -15.40 -7.78 11.42
C ASN A 244 -13.92 -7.97 11.01
N ALA A 245 -13.42 -7.06 10.18
CA ALA A 245 -12.01 -6.95 9.84
C ALA A 245 -11.15 -6.58 11.05
N VAL A 246 -9.96 -7.17 11.11
CA VAL A 246 -8.95 -6.94 12.16
C VAL A 246 -7.67 -6.38 11.56
N THR A 247 -6.78 -5.82 12.39
CA THR A 247 -5.46 -5.47 11.89
C THR A 247 -4.59 -6.71 11.69
N LEU A 248 -3.66 -6.69 10.72
CA LEU A 248 -2.67 -7.76 10.54
C LEU A 248 -1.88 -8.04 11.82
N HIS A 249 -1.54 -6.99 12.57
CA HIS A 249 -0.89 -7.09 13.88
C HIS A 249 -1.72 -7.90 14.88
N ARG A 250 -3.03 -7.64 14.97
CA ARG A 250 -3.95 -8.39 15.84
C ARG A 250 -4.16 -9.82 15.33
N LEU A 251 -4.28 -10.00 14.02
CA LEU A 251 -4.46 -11.32 13.39
C LEU A 251 -3.28 -12.25 13.67
N LEU A 252 -2.06 -11.76 13.48
CA LEU A 252 -0.83 -12.51 13.71
C LEU A 252 -0.45 -12.60 15.19
N GLY A 253 -1.06 -11.77 16.04
CA GLY A 253 -0.74 -11.66 17.45
C GLY A 253 0.69 -11.18 17.68
N ILE A 254 1.09 -10.12 16.97
CA ILE A 254 2.40 -9.47 17.14
C ILE A 254 2.40 -8.76 18.50
N ASN A 255 3.37 -9.11 19.35
CA ASN A 255 3.53 -8.47 20.66
C ASN A 255 4.13 -7.07 20.51
N ARG A 256 3.78 -6.16 21.43
CA ARG A 256 4.24 -4.76 21.44
C ARG A 256 5.76 -4.61 21.60
N TYR A 257 6.41 -5.57 22.25
CA TYR A 257 7.83 -5.54 22.59
C TYR A 257 8.64 -6.68 21.97
N GLY A 258 8.12 -7.33 20.92
CA GLY A 258 8.77 -8.48 20.31
C GLY A 258 8.53 -8.60 18.82
N ILE A 259 9.38 -9.38 18.18
CA ILE A 259 9.26 -9.73 16.75
C ILE A 259 8.46 -11.02 16.52
N ASP A 260 8.16 -11.75 17.60
CA ASP A 260 7.45 -13.01 17.55
C ASP A 260 5.96 -12.81 17.27
N THR A 261 5.43 -13.72 16.47
CA THR A 261 4.02 -13.80 16.13
C THR A 261 3.39 -14.99 16.84
N ARG A 262 2.19 -14.81 17.41
CA ARG A 262 1.40 -15.94 17.93
C ARG A 262 1.03 -16.93 16.82
N ARG A 263 0.77 -16.42 15.61
CA ARG A 263 0.47 -17.23 14.42
C ARG A 263 1.71 -17.34 13.54
N HIS A 264 2.07 -18.55 13.17
CA HIS A 264 3.29 -18.86 12.41
C HIS A 264 3.20 -20.29 11.84
N GLN A 265 4.26 -20.77 11.21
CA GLN A 265 4.33 -22.08 10.52
C GLN A 265 4.01 -23.31 11.39
N ARG A 266 4.03 -23.20 12.73
CA ARG A 266 3.62 -24.30 13.64
C ARG A 266 2.30 -24.03 14.35
N ASN A 267 1.70 -22.85 14.13
CA ASN A 267 0.40 -22.45 14.65
C ASN A 267 -0.29 -21.55 13.62
N LEU A 268 -0.86 -22.19 12.60
CA LEU A 268 -1.43 -21.51 11.44
C LEU A 268 -2.69 -20.71 11.79
N LEU A 269 -3.09 -19.83 10.88
CA LEU A 269 -4.38 -19.15 10.92
C LEU A 269 -5.52 -20.15 10.71
N HIS A 270 -6.65 -19.91 11.38
CA HIS A 270 -7.87 -20.72 11.20
C HIS A 270 -8.77 -20.05 10.18
N CYS A 271 -8.37 -20.05 8.91
CA CYS A 271 -9.15 -19.53 7.81
C CYS A 271 -8.99 -20.38 6.57
N ASP A 272 -10.01 -20.32 5.72
CA ASP A 272 -10.01 -20.93 4.39
C ASP A 272 -9.82 -19.84 3.32
N VAL A 273 -10.23 -18.60 3.62
CA VAL A 273 -10.00 -17.41 2.78
C VAL A 273 -9.51 -16.26 3.67
N LEU A 274 -8.41 -15.64 3.28
CA LEU A 274 -7.89 -14.41 3.89
C LEU A 274 -7.94 -13.27 2.87
N ILE A 275 -8.70 -12.23 3.17
CA ILE A 275 -8.69 -10.98 2.41
C ILE A 275 -7.87 -9.94 3.18
N VAL A 276 -6.92 -9.30 2.50
CA VAL A 276 -6.12 -8.22 3.08
C VAL A 276 -6.30 -6.95 2.25
N ASP A 277 -6.97 -5.94 2.82
CA ASP A 277 -7.16 -4.63 2.20
C ASP A 277 -6.00 -3.68 2.54
N GLU A 278 -5.83 -2.63 1.71
CA GLU A 278 -4.69 -1.70 1.75
C GLU A 278 -3.33 -2.41 1.69
N ALA A 279 -3.21 -3.43 0.83
CA ALA A 279 -2.02 -4.27 0.71
C ALA A 279 -0.76 -3.51 0.26
N SER A 280 -0.90 -2.31 -0.32
CA SER A 280 0.21 -1.41 -0.67
C SER A 280 1.02 -0.97 0.55
N MET A 281 0.42 -0.97 1.74
CA MET A 281 1.11 -0.61 2.99
C MET A 281 1.82 -1.79 3.66
N ILE A 282 1.77 -2.99 3.09
CA ILE A 282 2.38 -4.18 3.70
C ILE A 282 3.85 -4.26 3.26
N ASP A 283 4.75 -4.15 4.23
CA ASP A 283 6.18 -4.37 4.03
C ASP A 283 6.53 -5.86 3.87
N MET A 284 7.77 -6.12 3.47
CA MET A 284 8.29 -7.48 3.27
C MET A 284 8.25 -8.35 4.53
N ALA A 285 8.54 -7.80 5.70
CA ALA A 285 8.62 -8.57 6.93
C ALA A 285 7.22 -9.03 7.39
N LEU A 286 6.23 -8.13 7.31
CA LEU A 286 4.84 -8.41 7.63
C LEU A 286 4.23 -9.39 6.63
N MET A 287 4.53 -9.24 5.33
CA MET A 287 4.10 -10.20 4.32
C MET A 287 4.72 -11.59 4.55
N ALA A 288 6.02 -11.67 4.82
CA ALA A 288 6.69 -12.94 5.13
C ALA A 288 6.06 -13.62 6.37
N ARG A 289 5.77 -12.85 7.43
CA ARG A 289 5.06 -13.36 8.61
C ARG A 289 3.64 -13.82 8.29
N LEU A 290 2.93 -13.11 7.43
CA LEU A 290 1.59 -13.47 6.98
C LEU A 290 1.59 -14.81 6.26
N VAL A 291 2.44 -14.98 5.25
CA VAL A 291 2.48 -16.21 4.45
C VAL A 291 2.97 -17.41 5.28
N ARG A 292 3.92 -17.21 6.20
CA ARG A 292 4.35 -18.26 7.16
C ARG A 292 3.21 -18.73 8.06
N ALA A 293 2.22 -17.89 8.33
CA ALA A 293 1.08 -18.21 9.20
C ALA A 293 -0.13 -18.73 8.41
N LEU A 294 -0.13 -18.64 7.08
CA LEU A 294 -1.25 -18.99 6.23
C LEU A 294 -1.26 -20.51 5.94
N PRO A 295 -2.40 -21.21 6.08
CA PRO A 295 -2.50 -22.60 5.63
C PRO A 295 -2.26 -22.76 4.12
N ASP A 296 -1.66 -23.88 3.72
CA ASP A 296 -1.40 -24.19 2.31
C ASP A 296 -2.69 -24.27 1.49
N THR A 297 -3.78 -24.75 2.09
CA THR A 297 -5.11 -24.84 1.47
C THR A 297 -5.87 -23.52 1.44
N ALA A 298 -5.46 -22.52 2.24
CA ALA A 298 -6.17 -21.26 2.35
C ALA A 298 -5.93 -20.37 1.13
N ARG A 299 -6.98 -19.66 0.68
CA ARG A 299 -6.87 -18.65 -0.36
C ARG A 299 -6.42 -17.32 0.23
N LEU A 300 -5.58 -16.60 -0.50
CA LEU A 300 -5.13 -15.25 -0.14
C LEU A 300 -5.53 -14.25 -1.23
N VAL A 301 -6.29 -13.22 -0.85
CA VAL A 301 -6.63 -12.12 -1.75
C VAL A 301 -6.05 -10.83 -1.18
N LEU A 302 -5.12 -10.23 -1.92
CA LEU A 302 -4.59 -8.90 -1.61
C LEU A 302 -5.38 -7.86 -2.38
N VAL A 303 -5.79 -6.80 -1.69
CA VAL A 303 -6.58 -5.72 -2.25
C VAL A 303 -5.82 -4.43 -1.96
N GLY A 304 -5.56 -3.63 -3.00
CA GLY A 304 -4.75 -2.43 -2.83
C GLY A 304 -4.63 -1.63 -4.11
N ASP A 305 -3.74 -0.67 -4.10
CA ASP A 305 -3.45 0.18 -5.24
C ASP A 305 -1.95 0.16 -5.47
N ALA A 306 -1.52 -0.32 -6.64
CA ALA A 306 -0.10 -0.43 -6.95
C ALA A 306 0.54 0.93 -7.22
N ASP A 307 -0.27 1.95 -7.55
CA ASP A 307 0.18 3.31 -7.84
C ASP A 307 0.10 4.22 -6.59
N GLN A 308 -0.28 3.68 -5.42
CA GLN A 308 -0.24 4.40 -4.15
C GLN A 308 1.18 4.43 -3.56
N LEU A 309 1.36 5.34 -2.58
CA LEU A 309 2.60 5.40 -1.81
C LEU A 309 2.95 4.01 -1.25
N PRO A 310 4.22 3.59 -1.35
CA PRO A 310 4.67 2.29 -0.87
C PRO A 310 4.58 2.19 0.65
N ALA A 311 4.76 0.98 1.17
CA ALA A 311 4.95 0.75 2.59
C ALA A 311 6.06 1.64 3.18
N VAL A 312 5.92 2.03 4.44
CA VAL A 312 6.89 2.88 5.15
C VAL A 312 8.20 2.12 5.43
N GLU A 313 8.10 0.80 5.66
CA GLU A 313 9.25 -0.09 5.82
C GLU A 313 9.64 -0.75 4.49
N SER A 314 10.78 -1.47 4.49
CA SER A 314 11.39 -1.94 3.24
C SER A 314 10.60 -3.00 2.47
N GLY A 315 10.60 -2.78 1.16
CA GLY A 315 10.15 -3.65 0.09
C GLY A 315 8.67 -3.46 -0.24
N ASN A 316 8.42 -2.99 -1.46
CA ASN A 316 7.06 -2.89 -2.00
C ASN A 316 6.63 -4.23 -2.61
N VAL A 317 6.04 -5.09 -1.76
CA VAL A 317 5.57 -6.43 -2.15
C VAL A 317 4.54 -6.34 -3.28
N LEU A 318 3.56 -5.44 -3.15
CA LEU A 318 2.44 -5.36 -4.10
C LEU A 318 2.92 -4.92 -5.49
N GLU A 319 3.77 -3.91 -5.56
CA GLU A 319 4.37 -3.46 -6.82
C GLU A 319 5.22 -4.56 -7.47
N ALA A 320 6.06 -5.25 -6.69
CA ALA A 320 6.90 -6.34 -7.20
C ALA A 320 6.06 -7.49 -7.80
N LEU A 321 4.94 -7.84 -7.16
CA LEU A 321 4.04 -8.90 -7.63
C LEU A 321 3.18 -8.46 -8.82
N THR A 322 2.76 -7.19 -8.87
CA THR A 322 1.93 -6.68 -9.98
C THR A 322 2.76 -6.41 -11.23
N GLY A 323 4.00 -5.96 -11.11
CA GLY A 323 4.92 -5.68 -12.22
C GLY A 323 4.57 -4.43 -13.04
N PRO A 324 5.54 -3.90 -13.83
CA PRO A 324 5.37 -2.69 -14.62
C PRO A 324 4.24 -2.87 -15.64
N GLN A 325 3.41 -1.84 -15.78
CA GLN A 325 2.11 -1.93 -16.41
C GLN A 325 2.15 -2.31 -17.91
N SER A 326 1.47 -3.41 -18.27
CA SER A 326 0.62 -3.60 -19.48
C SER A 326 0.43 -5.10 -19.72
N PHE A 327 -0.55 -5.71 -19.05
CA PHE A 327 -0.94 -7.09 -19.37
C PHE A 327 -2.22 -7.03 -20.19
N ALA A 328 -2.06 -6.93 -21.50
CA ALA A 328 -3.12 -7.06 -22.49
C ALA A 328 -3.42 -8.54 -22.71
N GLY A 329 -3.96 -9.19 -21.67
CA GLY A 329 -4.53 -10.52 -21.82
C GLY A 329 -4.41 -11.45 -20.63
N VAL A 330 -5.18 -12.52 -20.72
CA VAL A 330 -5.31 -13.62 -19.75
C VAL A 330 -4.79 -14.93 -20.35
N SER A 331 -4.61 -15.98 -19.55
CA SER A 331 -4.32 -17.29 -20.13
C SER A 331 -5.53 -17.83 -20.90
N THR A 332 -5.31 -18.79 -21.80
CA THR A 332 -6.38 -19.49 -22.51
C THR A 332 -7.36 -20.20 -21.56
N GLY A 333 -6.87 -20.73 -20.44
CA GLY A 333 -7.71 -21.35 -19.41
C GLY A 333 -8.61 -20.33 -18.72
N LEU A 334 -8.06 -19.17 -18.35
CA LEU A 334 -8.85 -18.09 -17.75
C LEU A 334 -9.81 -17.46 -18.75
N ALA A 335 -9.42 -17.26 -20.02
CA ALA A 335 -10.34 -16.80 -21.07
C ALA A 335 -11.56 -17.72 -21.20
N SER A 336 -11.33 -19.04 -21.24
CA SER A 336 -12.41 -20.04 -21.31
C SER A 336 -13.34 -19.98 -20.08
N HIS A 337 -12.77 -19.74 -18.90
CA HIS A 337 -13.54 -19.53 -17.67
C HIS A 337 -14.39 -18.27 -17.72
N LEU A 338 -13.81 -17.14 -18.17
CA LEU A 338 -14.49 -15.86 -18.30
C LEU A 338 -15.61 -15.91 -19.33
N THR A 339 -15.39 -16.49 -20.51
CA THR A 339 -16.43 -16.65 -21.53
C THR A 339 -17.59 -17.52 -21.04
N ARG A 340 -17.31 -18.53 -20.20
CA ARG A 340 -18.36 -19.38 -19.63
C ARG A 340 -19.21 -18.66 -18.58
N LEU A 341 -18.58 -17.90 -17.68
CA LEU A 341 -19.27 -17.26 -16.56
C LEU A 341 -19.83 -15.87 -16.90
N CYS A 342 -19.22 -15.20 -17.87
CA CYS A 342 -19.56 -13.84 -18.30
C CYS A 342 -19.70 -13.77 -19.84
N PRO A 343 -20.59 -14.56 -20.47
CA PRO A 343 -20.75 -14.58 -21.93
C PRO A 343 -21.30 -13.25 -22.50
N HIS A 344 -21.81 -12.36 -21.65
CA HIS A 344 -22.31 -11.03 -21.99
C HIS A 344 -21.21 -9.97 -22.13
N LEU A 345 -19.98 -10.28 -21.71
CA LEU A 345 -18.82 -9.39 -21.82
C LEU A 345 -17.99 -9.71 -23.08
N PRO A 346 -17.18 -8.76 -23.57
CA PRO A 346 -16.24 -9.03 -24.65
C PRO A 346 -15.26 -10.17 -24.32
N GLU A 347 -14.85 -10.93 -25.34
CA GLU A 347 -13.83 -11.97 -25.16
C GLU A 347 -12.48 -11.33 -24.78
N PRO A 348 -11.82 -11.83 -23.71
CA PRO A 348 -10.55 -11.27 -23.28
C PRO A 348 -9.41 -11.72 -24.22
N GLU A 349 -8.47 -10.81 -24.48
CA GLU A 349 -7.25 -11.15 -25.22
C GLU A 349 -6.46 -12.24 -24.49
N THR A 350 -5.83 -13.16 -25.23
CA THR A 350 -5.05 -14.26 -24.65
C THR A 350 -3.55 -14.08 -24.82
N THR A 351 -2.77 -14.44 -23.80
CA THR A 351 -1.30 -14.35 -23.83
C THR A 351 -0.64 -15.43 -22.99
N SER A 352 0.54 -15.89 -23.44
CA SER A 352 1.35 -16.89 -22.73
C SER A 352 2.14 -16.33 -21.54
N LYS A 353 2.25 -15.00 -21.44
CA LYS A 353 2.93 -14.28 -20.36
C LYS A 353 1.93 -13.69 -19.35
N SER A 354 0.73 -14.27 -19.26
CA SER A 354 -0.33 -13.72 -18.41
C SER A 354 0.00 -13.87 -16.93
N ARG A 355 -0.50 -12.93 -16.14
CA ARG A 355 -0.50 -13.00 -14.67
C ARG A 355 -1.94 -13.11 -14.21
N ASP A 356 -2.55 -14.27 -14.41
CA ASP A 356 -3.97 -14.51 -14.11
C ASP A 356 -4.35 -14.19 -12.65
N PHE A 357 -3.38 -14.25 -11.73
CA PHE A 357 -3.54 -13.88 -10.33
C PHE A 357 -3.59 -12.35 -10.09
N VAL A 358 -3.40 -11.50 -11.08
CA VAL A 358 -3.42 -10.03 -10.95
C VAL A 358 -4.56 -9.45 -11.77
N GLN A 359 -5.46 -8.73 -11.09
CA GLN A 359 -6.66 -8.15 -11.66
C GLN A 359 -6.68 -6.65 -11.40
N ARG A 360 -6.69 -5.83 -12.46
CA ARG A 360 -6.67 -4.36 -12.34
C ARG A 360 -8.04 -3.76 -12.65
N LEU A 361 -8.62 -3.07 -11.67
CA LEU A 361 -9.83 -2.30 -11.82
C LEU A 361 -9.50 -0.93 -12.43
N GLN A 362 -9.96 -0.68 -13.65
CA GLN A 362 -9.57 0.50 -14.43
C GLN A 362 -10.54 1.68 -14.27
N VAL A 363 -11.84 1.42 -14.09
CA VAL A 363 -12.87 2.46 -14.10
C VAL A 363 -13.14 2.96 -12.69
N SER A 364 -12.78 4.23 -12.42
CA SER A 364 -13.21 4.92 -11.20
C SER A 364 -14.66 5.38 -11.33
N ARG A 365 -15.49 5.05 -10.33
CA ARG A 365 -16.89 5.53 -10.23
C ARG A 365 -17.07 6.63 -9.19
N ARG A 366 -16.01 6.98 -8.44
CA ARG A 366 -16.06 7.94 -7.31
C ARG A 366 -15.53 9.33 -7.68
N PHE A 367 -14.63 9.40 -8.66
CA PHE A 367 -13.96 10.65 -9.04
C PHE A 367 -14.17 10.86 -10.54
N ALA A 368 -14.87 11.93 -10.88
CA ALA A 368 -15.04 12.42 -12.25
C ALA A 368 -14.53 13.87 -12.33
N GLY A 369 -14.43 14.41 -13.55
CA GLY A 369 -14.04 15.80 -13.77
C GLY A 369 -12.56 16.08 -13.52
N HIS A 370 -12.25 17.31 -13.09
CA HIS A 370 -10.88 17.84 -13.06
C HIS A 370 -9.93 17.07 -12.15
N LEU A 371 -10.38 16.63 -10.96
CA LEU A 371 -9.56 15.85 -10.04
C LEU A 371 -9.09 14.52 -10.65
N ALA A 372 -9.95 13.85 -11.42
CA ALA A 372 -9.60 12.60 -12.09
C ALA A 372 -8.51 12.83 -13.16
N ASN A 373 -8.59 13.94 -13.89
CA ASN A 373 -7.61 14.29 -14.91
C ASN A 373 -6.25 14.63 -14.28
N VAL A 374 -6.21 15.48 -13.26
CA VAL A 374 -4.97 15.82 -12.52
C VAL A 374 -4.33 14.55 -11.97
N ALA A 375 -5.10 13.70 -11.28
CA ALA A 375 -4.57 12.46 -10.71
C ALA A 375 -4.03 11.50 -11.77
N THR A 376 -4.66 11.44 -12.95
CA THR A 376 -4.20 10.58 -14.06
C THR A 376 -2.91 11.09 -14.68
N ALA A 377 -2.81 12.40 -14.90
CA ALA A 377 -1.58 13.02 -15.40
C ALA A 377 -0.40 12.80 -14.43
N ILE A 378 -0.61 12.98 -13.12
CA ILE A 378 0.40 12.71 -12.09
C ILE A 378 0.86 11.24 -12.14
N ARG A 379 -0.06 10.28 -12.26
CA ARG A 379 0.29 8.84 -12.37
C ARG A 379 1.09 8.52 -13.63
N GLN A 380 0.87 9.26 -14.71
CA GLN A 380 1.60 9.10 -15.97
C GLN A 380 2.94 9.85 -15.99
N GLY A 381 3.25 10.62 -14.95
CA GLY A 381 4.44 11.47 -14.90
C GLY A 381 4.36 12.68 -15.83
N ASP A 382 3.16 13.07 -16.29
CA ASP A 382 2.94 14.21 -17.17
C ASP A 382 2.59 15.45 -16.34
N SER A 383 3.62 16.24 -16.01
CA SER A 383 3.45 17.46 -15.21
C SER A 383 2.63 18.52 -15.94
N ASP A 384 2.77 18.62 -17.26
CA ASP A 384 2.17 19.68 -18.05
C ASP A 384 0.65 19.48 -18.15
N GLN A 385 0.22 18.24 -18.42
CA GLN A 385 -1.19 17.83 -18.33
C GLN A 385 -1.76 18.08 -16.94
N ALA A 386 -1.01 17.76 -15.88
CA ALA A 386 -1.48 17.96 -14.51
C ALA A 386 -1.74 19.46 -14.25
N TRP A 387 -0.80 20.33 -14.61
CA TRP A 387 -0.93 21.77 -14.43
C TRP A 387 -2.06 22.40 -15.25
N GLN A 388 -2.34 21.91 -16.46
CA GLN A 388 -3.46 22.40 -17.29
C GLN A 388 -4.83 22.22 -16.63
N HIS A 389 -4.97 21.20 -15.78
CA HIS A 389 -6.20 20.91 -15.05
C HIS A 389 -6.24 21.52 -13.65
N ILE A 390 -5.19 22.23 -13.22
CA ILE A 390 -5.12 22.97 -11.97
C ILE A 390 -5.39 24.45 -12.26
N HIS A 391 -6.45 24.99 -11.68
CA HIS A 391 -6.81 26.40 -11.87
C HIS A 391 -6.14 27.28 -10.82
N THR A 392 -5.36 28.27 -11.24
CA THR A 392 -4.80 29.27 -10.33
C THR A 392 -5.91 30.18 -9.80
N CYS A 393 -6.05 30.26 -8.48
CA CYS A 393 -6.99 31.17 -7.86
C CYS A 393 -6.44 32.59 -7.89
N SER A 394 -6.95 33.43 -8.80
CA SER A 394 -6.60 34.85 -8.89
C SER A 394 -7.30 35.75 -7.86
N GLY A 395 -8.14 35.18 -6.98
CA GLY A 395 -8.78 35.90 -5.89
C GLY A 395 -9.02 35.01 -4.67
N ALA A 396 -8.13 35.06 -3.68
CA ALA A 396 -8.25 34.40 -2.38
C ALA A 396 -9.40 34.92 -1.48
N ALA A 397 -10.27 35.79 -2.04
CA ALA A 397 -11.35 36.46 -1.35
C ALA A 397 -12.71 35.76 -1.47
N SER A 398 -12.87 34.74 -2.33
CA SER A 398 -14.17 34.08 -2.50
C SER A 398 -14.29 32.81 -1.67
N ASP A 399 -15.48 32.56 -1.11
CA ASP A 399 -15.85 31.31 -0.43
C ASP A 399 -15.88 30.09 -1.40
N GLN A 400 -15.55 30.30 -2.69
CA GLN A 400 -15.57 29.26 -3.73
C GLN A 400 -14.34 28.34 -3.71
N ILE A 401 -13.33 28.61 -2.86
CA ILE A 401 -12.18 27.70 -2.68
C ILE A 401 -12.62 26.33 -2.13
N TYR A 402 -13.82 26.26 -1.54
CA TYR A 402 -14.43 25.04 -1.01
C TYR A 402 -15.37 24.32 -1.98
N ALA A 403 -15.49 24.80 -3.23
CA ALA A 403 -16.35 24.15 -4.20
C ALA A 403 -15.79 22.75 -4.55
N ASN A 404 -16.61 21.73 -4.36
CA ASN A 404 -16.26 20.36 -4.74
C ASN A 404 -15.91 20.30 -6.24
N GLU A 405 -14.97 19.42 -6.59
CA GLU A 405 -14.59 19.01 -7.96
C GLU A 405 -13.60 19.91 -8.74
N GLN A 406 -13.16 21.03 -8.18
CA GLN A 406 -12.04 21.81 -8.74
C GLN A 406 -10.72 21.50 -8.02
N VAL A 407 -9.63 21.46 -8.78
CA VAL A 407 -8.27 21.48 -8.22
C VAL A 407 -7.73 22.87 -8.43
N GLN A 408 -7.44 23.55 -7.32
CA GLN A 408 -7.01 24.94 -7.34
C GLN A 408 -5.60 25.05 -6.77
N SER A 409 -4.79 25.91 -7.38
CA SER A 409 -3.48 26.30 -6.84
C SER A 409 -3.60 27.67 -6.20
N LEU A 410 -3.01 27.82 -5.02
CA LEU A 410 -2.85 29.07 -4.30
C LEU A 410 -1.35 29.30 -4.11
N ASP A 411 -0.88 30.52 -4.36
CA ASP A 411 0.51 30.88 -4.09
C ASP A 411 0.77 31.04 -2.57
N ASP A 412 2.03 30.95 -2.19
CA ASP A 412 2.44 30.98 -0.78
C ASP A 412 2.09 32.31 -0.10
N GLU A 413 2.18 33.44 -0.82
CA GLU A 413 1.89 34.77 -0.27
C GLU A 413 0.40 34.93 0.05
N ALA A 414 -0.47 34.52 -0.86
CA ALA A 414 -1.92 34.53 -0.68
C ALA A 414 -2.36 33.52 0.38
N PHE A 415 -1.72 32.34 0.46
CA PHE A 415 -1.98 31.37 1.53
C PHE A 415 -1.66 31.98 2.90
N GLU A 416 -0.49 32.59 3.06
CA GLU A 416 -0.08 33.22 4.31
C GLU A 416 -0.97 34.41 4.67
N GLN A 417 -1.33 35.25 3.70
CA GLN A 417 -2.21 36.40 3.91
C GLN A 417 -3.62 36.01 4.37
N HIS A 418 -4.14 34.86 3.93
CA HIS A 418 -5.51 34.42 4.17
C HIS A 418 -5.64 33.19 5.09
N PHE A 419 -4.54 32.75 5.71
CA PHE A 419 -4.46 31.55 6.53
C PHE A 419 -5.59 31.43 7.57
N ASP A 420 -5.79 32.48 8.38
CA ASP A 420 -6.77 32.48 9.48
C ASP A 420 -8.21 32.29 8.97
N ARG A 421 -8.53 32.91 7.83
CA ARG A 421 -9.83 32.75 7.17
C ARG A 421 -10.01 31.30 6.73
N PHE A 422 -9.00 30.72 6.08
CA PHE A 422 -9.08 29.33 5.63
C PHE A 422 -9.21 28.34 6.77
N ALA A 423 -8.41 28.49 7.82
CA ALA A 423 -8.48 27.64 9.00
C ALA A 423 -9.89 27.70 9.63
N ARG A 424 -10.48 28.89 9.74
CA ARG A 424 -11.84 29.06 10.25
C ARG A 424 -12.87 28.41 9.35
N ALA A 425 -12.87 28.69 8.05
CA ALA A 425 -13.86 28.12 7.14
C ALA A 425 -13.77 26.57 7.06
N CYS A 426 -12.56 26.00 7.17
CA CYS A 426 -12.38 24.55 7.19
C CYS A 426 -12.81 23.88 8.50
N PHE A 427 -12.53 24.50 9.65
CA PHE A 427 -12.53 23.81 10.95
C PHE A 427 -13.46 24.42 11.99
N SER A 428 -14.14 25.55 11.73
CA SER A 428 -15.08 26.16 12.69
C SER A 428 -16.37 25.37 12.85
N ALA A 429 -16.86 24.71 11.80
CA ALA A 429 -18.15 24.00 11.82
C ALA A 429 -18.22 22.91 12.90
N GLN A 430 -17.10 22.25 13.22
CA GLN A 430 -17.06 21.24 14.27
C GLN A 430 -17.09 21.83 15.70
N LEU A 431 -16.93 23.14 15.83
CA LEU A 431 -16.94 23.86 17.11
C LEU A 431 -18.31 24.48 17.43
N ASP A 432 -19.31 24.27 16.60
CA ASP A 432 -20.67 24.74 16.85
C ASP A 432 -21.26 24.02 18.09
N PRO A 433 -21.59 24.78 19.16
CA PRO A 433 -22.06 24.20 20.42
C PRO A 433 -23.44 23.55 20.31
N THR A 434 -24.17 23.77 19.21
CA THR A 434 -25.48 23.16 18.97
C THR A 434 -25.39 21.73 18.39
N LEU A 435 -24.21 21.32 17.92
CA LEU A 435 -24.02 20.00 17.32
C LEU A 435 -23.93 18.90 18.37
N GLY A 436 -24.66 17.81 18.13
CA GLY A 436 -24.44 16.57 18.87
C GLY A 436 -23.08 15.94 18.50
N PRO A 437 -22.53 15.04 19.33
CA PRO A 437 -21.21 14.42 19.09
C PRO A 437 -21.05 13.78 17.71
N GLN A 438 -22.09 13.11 17.20
CA GLN A 438 -22.07 12.49 15.87
C GLN A 438 -22.00 13.53 14.75
N GLN A 439 -22.73 14.63 14.87
CA GLN A 439 -22.74 15.70 13.88
C GLN A 439 -21.40 16.45 13.87
N ALA A 440 -20.79 16.66 15.04
CA ALA A 440 -19.45 17.24 15.16
C ALA A 440 -18.39 16.35 14.47
N LEU A 441 -18.46 15.03 14.63
CA LEU A 441 -17.57 14.08 13.94
C LEU A 441 -17.77 14.07 12.42
N ILE A 442 -19.01 14.24 11.94
CA ILE A 442 -19.29 14.40 10.51
C ILE A 442 -18.69 15.71 9.99
N ALA A 443 -18.87 16.82 10.72
CA ALA A 443 -18.29 18.11 10.37
C ALA A 443 -16.76 18.07 10.31
N MET A 444 -16.11 17.40 11.26
CA MET A 444 -14.64 17.20 11.29
C MET A 444 -14.11 16.46 10.06
N ASN A 445 -14.93 15.62 9.41
CA ASN A 445 -14.51 14.88 8.22
C ASN A 445 -14.77 15.63 6.90
N ARG A 446 -15.32 16.85 6.93
CA ARG A 446 -15.58 17.66 5.73
C ARG A 446 -14.32 18.22 5.09
N CYS A 447 -13.32 18.59 5.89
CA CYS A 447 -12.07 19.16 5.39
C CYS A 447 -10.85 18.50 6.06
N ARG A 448 -9.80 18.26 5.28
CA ARG A 448 -8.50 17.81 5.79
C ARG A 448 -7.39 18.56 5.08
N TRP A 449 -6.43 19.03 5.87
CA TRP A 449 -5.18 19.58 5.35
C TRP A 449 -4.12 18.49 5.39
N LEU A 450 -3.35 18.39 4.32
CA LEU A 450 -2.29 17.39 4.14
C LEU A 450 -0.98 18.13 3.87
N THR A 451 0.11 17.70 4.49
CA THR A 451 1.46 18.22 4.25
C THR A 451 2.45 17.05 4.22
N PRO A 452 3.48 17.10 3.34
CA PRO A 452 4.46 16.03 3.23
C PRO A 452 5.43 15.97 4.42
N VAL A 453 5.54 17.05 5.21
CA VAL A 453 6.55 17.17 6.27
C VAL A 453 5.92 17.28 7.66
N ARG A 454 6.57 16.69 8.66
CA ARG A 454 6.12 16.75 10.06
C ARG A 454 6.51 18.06 10.75
N ARG A 455 7.72 18.55 10.46
CA ARG A 455 8.34 19.75 11.03
C ARG A 455 8.66 20.77 9.94
N GLY A 456 8.92 22.01 10.34
CA GLY A 456 9.17 23.14 9.43
C GLY A 456 7.95 24.07 9.32
N PRO A 457 8.06 25.17 8.57
CA PRO A 457 7.03 26.21 8.50
C PRO A 457 5.66 25.68 8.02
N PHE A 458 5.68 24.73 7.09
CA PHE A 458 4.49 24.04 6.57
C PHE A 458 4.32 22.62 7.15
N GLY A 459 5.00 22.31 8.25
CA GLY A 459 4.91 21.01 8.91
C GLY A 459 3.62 20.82 9.70
N VAL A 460 3.20 19.57 9.88
CA VAL A 460 2.00 19.20 10.65
C VAL A 460 1.97 19.89 12.02
N GLU A 461 3.10 19.90 12.73
CA GLU A 461 3.19 20.47 14.07
C GLU A 461 2.91 21.99 14.06
N THR A 462 3.51 22.71 13.11
CA THR A 462 3.34 24.17 12.97
C THR A 462 1.96 24.54 12.44
N LEU A 463 1.46 23.82 11.44
CA LEU A 463 0.11 24.05 10.89
C LEU A 463 -0.97 23.85 11.96
N ASN A 464 -0.88 22.78 12.76
CA ASN A 464 -1.84 22.54 13.84
C ASN A 464 -1.84 23.69 14.86
N GLN A 465 -0.67 24.15 15.29
CA GLN A 465 -0.56 25.28 16.22
C GLN A 465 -1.20 26.56 15.67
N ARG A 466 -0.93 26.88 14.39
CA ARG A 466 -1.52 28.05 13.72
C ARG A 466 -3.03 27.92 13.57
N ILE A 467 -3.55 26.76 13.18
CA ILE A 467 -4.99 26.50 13.09
C ILE A 467 -5.65 26.68 14.45
N GLU A 468 -5.07 26.14 15.53
CA GLU A 468 -5.59 26.31 16.88
C GLU A 468 -5.64 27.79 17.30
N GLN A 469 -4.63 28.59 16.96
CA GLN A 469 -4.61 30.03 17.23
C GLN A 469 -5.71 30.75 16.44
N ALA A 470 -5.84 30.46 15.15
CA ALA A 470 -6.88 31.04 14.29
C ALA A 470 -8.30 30.76 14.81
N LEU A 471 -8.53 29.57 15.39
CA LEU A 471 -9.81 29.15 15.97
C LEU A 471 -10.04 29.71 17.39
N LYS A 472 -9.00 29.92 18.20
CA LYS A 472 -9.13 30.52 19.55
C LYS A 472 -9.66 31.94 19.49
N VAL A 473 -9.23 32.73 18.51
CA VAL A 473 -9.71 34.11 18.28
C VAL A 473 -11.20 34.15 17.91
N TYR A 474 -11.78 33.03 17.45
CA TYR A 474 -13.20 32.90 17.11
C TYR A 474 -14.11 32.57 18.30
N ARG A 475 -13.55 32.17 19.46
CA ARG A 475 -14.33 32.08 20.70
C ARG A 475 -14.64 33.49 21.21
N GLY A 476 -15.69 34.12 20.67
CA GLY A 476 -16.49 35.08 21.43
C GLY A 476 -16.87 34.47 22.79
N PRO A 477 -17.13 35.28 23.83
CA PRO A 477 -17.09 34.85 25.23
C PRO A 477 -17.91 33.59 25.42
N VAL A 478 -17.22 32.47 25.58
CA VAL A 478 -17.83 31.23 26.02
C VAL A 478 -18.15 31.48 27.49
N SER A 479 -19.39 31.85 27.78
CA SER A 479 -19.96 31.65 29.10
C SER A 479 -19.91 30.15 29.36
N ILE A 480 -18.81 29.72 29.97
CA ILE A 480 -18.79 28.51 30.75
C ILE A 480 -19.87 28.77 31.80
N CYS A 481 -21.04 28.16 31.64
CA CYS A 481 -21.93 27.93 32.77
C CYS A 481 -21.13 27.06 33.73
N THR A 482 -20.35 27.71 34.58
CA THR A 482 -19.98 27.18 35.88
C THR A 482 -21.30 26.87 36.54
N THR A 483 -21.66 25.59 36.57
CA THR A 483 -22.46 25.08 37.68
C THR A 483 -21.87 25.68 38.96
N PRO A 484 -22.68 26.32 39.81
CA PRO A 484 -22.15 26.87 41.05
C PRO A 484 -21.58 25.70 41.83
N ASP A 485 -20.27 25.77 42.09
CA ASP A 485 -19.71 25.04 43.22
C ASP A 485 -20.50 25.46 44.45
N VAL A 486 -20.61 24.52 45.38
CA VAL A 486 -21.09 24.79 46.71
C VAL A 486 -20.23 25.90 47.32
N ARG A 487 -20.86 27.09 47.34
CA ARG A 487 -20.56 28.37 48.00
C ARG A 487 -19.99 29.48 47.13
#